data_AF-A0A6N2LJI6-F1
#
_entry.id   AF-A0A6N2LJI6-F1
#
_cell.length_a   1.000
_cell.length_b   1.000
_cell.length_c   1.000
_cell.angle_alpha   90.00
_cell.angle_beta   90.00
_cell.angle_gamma   90.00
#
_symmetry.space_group_name_H-M   'P 1'
#
loop_
_entity.id
_entity.type
_entity.pdbx_description
1 polymer ?
#
loop_
_entity_poly.entity_id
_entity_poly.type
_entity_poly.pdbx_seq_one_letter_code
_entity_poly.pdbx_strand_id
1 'polypeptide(L)' 'MEAPPAAAWQPQEEGFREICGLLEHQISPTSTADKSQIWQQLQHFSQFPDFNNYLAFILSRAEAGGRFIVEK' A
#
# COMPACT_ATOMS: atom_id res chain seq x y z
N MET A 1 -28.31 20.37 12.63
CA MET A 1 -28.38 19.26 11.66
C MET A 1 -26.93 18.83 11.46
N GLU A 2 -26.49 17.83 12.22
CA GLU A 2 -25.10 17.38 12.22
C GLU A 2 -24.94 16.43 11.02
N ALA A 3 -23.99 16.73 10.12
CA ALA A 3 -23.71 15.85 8.99
C ALA A 3 -23.26 14.48 9.52
N PRO A 4 -23.72 13.36 8.95
CA PRO A 4 -23.23 12.05 9.38
C PRO A 4 -21.70 12.05 9.23
N PRO A 5 -20.94 11.54 10.22
CA PRO A 5 -19.51 11.40 10.05
C PRO A 5 -19.30 10.59 8.78
N ALA A 6 -18.63 11.17 7.79
CA ALA A 6 -18.21 10.44 6.60
C ALA A 6 -17.58 9.15 7.12
N ALA A 7 -18.17 8.00 6.77
CA ALA A 7 -17.74 6.71 7.27
C ALA A 7 -16.23 6.64 7.05
N ALA A 8 -15.46 6.76 8.13
CA ALA A 8 -14.02 6.89 8.04
C ALA A 8 -13.54 5.56 7.49
N TRP A 9 -13.11 5.58 6.23
CA TRP A 9 -12.56 4.41 5.57
C TRP A 9 -11.41 3.89 6.44
N GLN A 10 -11.45 2.60 6.77
CA GLN A 10 -10.43 1.95 7.58
C GLN A 10 -9.77 0.85 6.74
N PRO A 11 -8.42 0.80 6.71
CA PRO A 11 -7.72 -0.26 6.02
C PRO A 11 -8.00 -1.59 6.71
N GLN A 12 -8.48 -2.58 5.96
CA GLN A 12 -8.47 -3.96 6.41
C GLN A 12 -7.03 -4.47 6.49
N GLU A 13 -6.74 -5.23 7.55
CA GLU A 13 -5.40 -5.74 7.79
C GLU A 13 -4.89 -6.63 6.66
N GLU A 14 -5.75 -7.48 6.09
CA GLU A 14 -5.40 -8.37 4.98
C GLU A 14 -4.94 -7.58 3.75
N GLY A 15 -5.77 -6.66 3.25
CA GLY A 15 -5.44 -5.83 2.09
C GLY A 15 -4.24 -4.91 2.35
N PHE A 16 -4.13 -4.35 3.56
CA PHE A 16 -2.98 -3.55 3.95
C PHE A 16 -1.68 -4.35 3.91
N ARG A 17 -1.66 -5.57 4.47
CA ARG A 17 -0.47 -6.44 4.47
C ARG A 17 -0.09 -6.87 3.06
N GLU A 18 -1.06 -7.20 2.21
CA GLU A 18 -0.80 -7.54 0.81
C GLU A 18 -0.19 -6.37 0.04
N ILE A 19 -0.83 -5.18 0.07
CA ILE A 19 -0.34 -4.01 -0.67
C ILE A 19 1.01 -3.55 -0.12
N CYS A 20 1.21 -3.58 1.19
CA CYS A 20 2.49 -3.25 1.81
C CYS A 20 3.61 -4.21 1.34
N GLY A 21 3.35 -5.52 1.32
CA GLY A 21 4.31 -6.50 0.83
C GLY A 21 4.62 -6.32 -0.66
N LEU A 22 3.60 -6.07 -1.49
CA LEU A 22 3.78 -5.80 -2.92
C LEU A 22 4.63 -4.56 -3.17
N LEU A 23 4.34 -3.48 -2.46
CA LEU A 23 5.13 -2.25 -2.52
C LEU A 23 6.57 -2.55 -2.08
N GLU A 24 6.78 -3.18 -0.92
CA GLU A 24 8.11 -3.52 -0.40
C GLU A 24 8.94 -4.34 -1.40
N HIS A 25 8.34 -5.36 -2.04
CA HIS A 25 9.01 -6.13 -3.09
C HIS A 25 9.30 -5.31 -4.35
N GLN A 26 8.48 -4.31 -4.68
CA GLN A 26 8.68 -3.43 -5.83
C GLN A 26 9.84 -2.45 -5.63
N ILE A 27 9.89 -1.80 -4.45
CA ILE A 27 10.98 -0.86 -4.07
C ILE A 27 12.28 -1.58 -3.72
N SER A 28 12.25 -2.83 -3.28
CA SER A 28 13.44 -3.60 -2.96
C SER A 28 14.27 -3.90 -4.21
N PRO A 29 15.51 -3.39 -4.32
CA PRO A 29 16.38 -3.68 -5.47
C PRO A 29 16.92 -5.11 -5.46
N THR A 30 16.93 -5.77 -4.31
CA THR A 30 17.43 -7.15 -4.10
C THR A 30 16.35 -8.21 -4.19
N SER A 31 15.08 -7.83 -4.34
CA SER A 31 13.99 -8.80 -4.47
C SER A 31 14.10 -9.54 -5.82
N THR A 32 14.29 -10.85 -5.75
CA THR A 32 14.12 -11.79 -6.87
C THR A 32 12.65 -12.02 -7.26
N ALA A 33 11.72 -11.36 -6.57
CA ALA A 33 10.32 -11.38 -6.90
C ALA A 33 10.06 -10.79 -8.30
N ASP A 34 9.20 -11.44 -9.07
CA ASP A 34 8.88 -11.00 -10.42
C ASP A 34 8.12 -9.67 -10.38
N LYS A 35 8.80 -8.59 -10.80
CA LYS A 35 8.22 -7.24 -10.81
C LYS A 35 6.98 -7.14 -11.68
N SER A 36 6.90 -7.95 -12.74
CA SER A 36 5.73 -7.98 -13.64
C SER A 36 4.52 -8.54 -12.91
N GLN A 37 4.69 -9.62 -12.16
CA GLN A 37 3.62 -10.23 -11.36
C GLN A 37 3.11 -9.28 -10.27
N ILE A 38 4.02 -8.56 -9.58
CA ILE A 38 3.67 -7.54 -8.57
C ILE A 38 2.85 -6.42 -9.21
N TRP A 39 3.30 -5.92 -10.37
CA TRP A 39 2.58 -4.88 -11.12
C TRP A 39 1.18 -5.32 -11.57
N GLN A 40 1.01 -6.58 -11.98
CA GLN A 40 -0.30 -7.11 -12.34
C GLN A 40 -1.26 -7.14 -11.14
N GLN A 41 -0.78 -7.49 -9.95
CA GLN A 41 -1.59 -7.45 -8.74
C GLN A 41 -1.97 -6.03 -8.35
N LEU A 42 -1.02 -5.09 -8.38
CA LEU A 42 -1.30 -3.67 -8.13
C LEU A 42 -2.31 -3.10 -9.14
N GLN A 43 -2.22 -3.50 -10.42
CA GLN A 43 -3.20 -3.13 -11.45
C GLN A 43 -4.60 -3.68 -11.15
N HIS A 44 -4.70 -4.93 -10.69
CA HIS A 44 -5.97 -5.49 -10.26
C HIS A 44 -6.56 -4.69 -9.08
N PHE A 45 -5.73 -4.39 -8.07
CA PHE A 45 -6.16 -3.57 -6.94
C PHE A 45 -6.53 -2.13 -7.34
N SER A 46 -5.88 -1.56 -8.36
CA SER A 46 -6.20 -0.23 -8.89
C SER A 46 -7.61 -0.11 -9.46
N GLN A 47 -8.30 -1.22 -9.73
CA GLN A 47 -9.71 -1.21 -10.13
C GLN A 47 -10.66 -0.95 -8.94
N PHE A 48 -10.17 -1.13 -7.72
CA PHE A 48 -10.95 -0.92 -6.51
C PHE A 48 -10.81 0.53 -6.03
N PRO A 49 -11.92 1.22 -5.75
CA PRO A 49 -11.88 2.60 -5.26
C PRO A 49 -11.18 2.73 -3.90
N ASP A 50 -11.22 1.67 -3.09
CA ASP A 50 -10.57 1.61 -1.78
C ASP A 50 -9.04 1.51 -1.86
N PHE A 51 -8.50 1.04 -2.99
CA PHE A 51 -7.05 0.87 -3.14
C PHE A 51 -6.28 2.18 -3.02
N ASN A 52 -6.81 3.26 -3.59
CA ASN A 52 -6.20 4.58 -3.45
C ASN A 52 -6.19 5.04 -1.98
N ASN A 53 -7.22 4.70 -1.21
CA ASN A 53 -7.23 4.98 0.23
C ASN A 53 -6.18 4.15 0.98
N TYR A 54 -5.97 2.87 0.62
CA TYR A 54 -4.87 2.04 1.12
C TYR A 54 -3.52 2.65 0.80
N LEU A 55 -3.27 3.03 -0.46
CA LEU A 55 -2.02 3.66 -0.86
C LEU A 55 -1.78 4.95 -0.08
N ALA A 56 -2.77 5.84 0.02
CA ALA A 56 -2.65 7.07 0.78
C ALA A 56 -2.31 6.79 2.25
N PHE A 57 -2.94 5.81 2.88
CA PHE A 57 -2.66 5.42 4.27
C PHE A 57 -1.26 4.80 4.44
N ILE A 58 -0.87 3.90 3.54
CA ILE A 58 0.45 3.24 3.55
C ILE A 58 1.55 4.28 3.33
N LEU A 59 1.42 5.14 2.30
CA LEU A 59 2.39 6.19 1.97
C LEU A 59 2.52 7.21 3.10
N SER A 60 1.40 7.64 3.69
CA SER A 60 1.41 8.55 4.85
C SER A 60 2.14 7.97 6.06
N ARG A 61 2.09 6.64 6.27
CA ARG A 61 2.82 5.95 7.35
C ARG A 61 4.26 5.63 6.97
N ALA A 62 4.54 5.36 5.70
CA ALA A 62 5.85 5.03 5.18
C ALA A 62 6.78 6.26 5.13
N GLU A 63 6.27 7.44 4.77
CA GLU A 63 7.06 8.69 4.78
C GLU A 63 7.55 9.07 6.18
N ALA A 64 6.79 8.74 7.24
CA ALA A 64 7.22 8.99 8.62
C ALA A 64 8.36 8.06 9.10
N GLY A 65 8.69 7.03 8.31
CA GLY A 65 9.69 6.02 8.60
C GLY A 65 10.67 5.83 7.46
N GLY A 66 11.17 6.93 6.86
CA GLY A 66 12.27 6.95 5.89
C GLY A 66 13.58 6.35 6.42
N ARG A 67 13.56 5.05 6.71
CA ARG A 67 14.67 4.24 7.22
C ARG A 67 14.66 2.82 6.67
N PHE A 68 13.98 2.57 5.55
CA PHE A 68 14.07 1.31 4.80
C PHE A 68 15.07 1.37 3.63
N ILE A 69 15.85 2.45 3.53
CA ILE A 69 16.92 2.60 2.53
C ILE A 69 18.23 3.09 3.15
N VAL A 70 18.62 2.61 4.34
CA VAL A 70 20.05 2.56 4.74
C VAL A 70 20.22 1.41 5.73
N GLU A 71 21.19 0.52 5.49
CA GLU A 71 21.56 -0.73 6.20
C GLU A 71 20.93 -2.01 5.61
N LYS A 72 21.67 -2.97 5.04
CA LYS A 72 23.11 -3.25 4.84
C LYS A 72 23.28 -4.04 3.55
#